data_AF-A0A975GQ19-F1
#
_entry.id   AF-A0A975GQ19-F1
#
_cell.length_a   1.000
_cell.length_b   1.000
_cell.length_c   1.000
_cell.angle_alpha   90.00
_cell.angle_beta   90.00
_cell.angle_gamma   90.00
#
_symmetry.space_group_name_H-M   'P 1'
#
loop_
_entity.id
_entity.type
_entity.pdbx_description
1 polymer ?
#
loop_
_entity_poly.entity_id
_entity_poly.type
_entity_poly.pdbx_seq_one_letter_code
_entity_poly.pdbx_strand_id
1 'polypeptide(L)'
;MQVFDHDFTSFAEGVIIPHCFYDLRLNIGYVQVGTSHDTSEFACDSFRHWWYGYGCRIYPNATSVLILCDGGGSNSSRHYLFKQDLQILADEIGIEIRIAHYPPYCSKFNPIEHRLFPHITRACQGVIFSSLEVVTDLIAKTHTKKGLKVFVHVIDKVYETGRKVAETFKSEMRIVFDKILPKWNYRAIPIN
;
A
#
# COMPACT_ATOMS: atom_id res chain seq x y z
N MET A 1 21.00 15.80 14.10
CA MET A 1 19.62 15.40 14.40
C MET A 1 19.33 14.21 13.51
N GLN A 2 19.42 13.01 14.08
CA GLN A 2 19.33 11.75 13.34
C GLN A 2 17.84 11.40 13.20
N VAL A 3 17.35 11.35 11.98
CA VAL A 3 15.95 11.00 11.68
C VAL A 3 15.88 9.47 11.76
N PHE A 4 15.16 8.95 12.76
CA PHE A 4 14.80 7.54 12.82
C PHE A 4 13.66 7.32 11.83
N ASP A 5 14.03 7.17 10.56
CA ASP A 5 13.19 6.49 9.57
C ASP A 5 13.33 4.99 9.83
N HIS A 6 12.20 4.36 10.16
CA HIS A 6 12.04 2.91 10.32
C HIS A 6 12.63 2.30 11.61
N ASP A 7 11.74 2.13 12.60
CA ASP A 7 11.46 0.86 13.29
C ASP A 7 10.95 1.12 14.72
N PHE A 8 9.65 0.86 14.95
CA PHE A 8 9.02 0.91 16.27
C PHE A 8 9.19 -0.44 17.02
N THR A 9 10.38 -1.04 16.98
CA THR A 9 10.58 -2.43 17.44
C THR A 9 10.94 -2.60 18.92
N SER A 10 11.06 -1.54 19.73
CA SER A 10 11.62 -1.69 21.09
C SER A 10 10.62 -1.78 22.25
N PHE A 11 9.31 -1.61 22.04
CA PHE A 11 8.34 -1.61 23.16
C PHE A 11 6.97 -2.27 22.89
N ALA A 12 6.75 -2.88 21.73
CA ALA A 12 5.48 -3.54 21.40
C ALA A 12 5.63 -5.07 21.45
N GLU A 13 4.65 -5.78 22.01
CA GLU A 13 4.56 -7.26 22.01
C GLU A 13 4.28 -7.86 20.61
N GLY A 14 4.68 -7.19 19.52
CA GLY A 14 4.48 -7.66 18.16
C GLY A 14 5.04 -6.71 17.11
N VAL A 15 5.32 -7.24 15.91
CA VAL A 15 5.75 -6.46 14.75
C VAL A 15 4.50 -5.85 14.09
N ILE A 16 4.45 -4.52 13.98
CA ILE A 16 3.35 -3.78 13.35
C ILE A 16 3.86 -3.14 12.07
N ILE A 17 3.28 -3.52 10.94
CA ILE A 17 3.69 -3.03 9.61
C ILE A 17 2.52 -2.32 8.94
N PRO A 18 2.52 -0.97 8.88
CA PRO A 18 1.48 -0.22 8.20
C PRO A 18 1.70 -0.20 6.68
N HIS A 19 0.63 -0.40 5.92
CA HIS A 19 0.55 -0.12 4.48
C HIS A 19 -0.66 0.78 4.22
N CYS A 20 -0.44 1.94 3.59
CA CYS A 20 -1.44 3.00 3.54
C CYS A 20 -1.84 3.35 2.10
N PHE A 21 -3.15 3.47 1.87
CA PHE A 21 -3.71 4.08 0.67
C PHE A 21 -4.37 5.41 1.02
N TYR A 22 -4.21 6.40 0.14
CA TYR A 22 -4.85 7.70 0.30
C TYR A 22 -5.65 8.08 -0.94
N ASP A 23 -6.97 8.12 -0.78
CA ASP A 23 -7.89 8.53 -1.83
C ASP A 23 -7.92 10.06 -1.91
N LEU A 24 -7.32 10.60 -2.98
CA LEU A 24 -7.23 12.04 -3.22
C LEU A 24 -8.59 12.71 -3.40
N ARG A 25 -9.55 11.98 -3.99
CA ARG A 25 -10.88 12.49 -4.34
C ARG A 25 -11.76 12.57 -3.10
N LEU A 26 -11.74 11.52 -2.29
CA LEU A 26 -12.59 11.44 -1.09
C LEU A 26 -11.94 12.03 0.16
N ASN A 27 -10.63 12.30 0.12
CA ASN A 27 -9.85 12.69 1.28
C ASN A 27 -9.95 11.64 2.40
N ILE A 28 -9.76 10.36 2.04
CA ILE A 28 -9.84 9.24 2.98
C ILE A 28 -8.51 8.46 2.96
N GLY A 29 -7.98 8.18 4.15
CA GLY A 29 -6.87 7.24 4.34
C GLY A 29 -7.40 5.85 4.69
N TYR A 30 -6.80 4.82 4.11
CA TYR A 30 -7.02 3.43 4.46
C TYR A 30 -5.69 2.85 4.91
N VAL A 31 -5.62 2.39 6.15
CA VAL A 31 -4.39 1.89 6.78
C VAL A 31 -4.55 0.41 7.06
N GLN A 32 -3.78 -0.40 6.36
CA GLN A 32 -3.69 -1.83 6.57
C GLN A 32 -2.54 -2.10 7.53
N VAL A 33 -2.78 -2.83 8.60
CA VAL A 33 -1.79 -3.15 9.63
C VAL A 33 -1.49 -4.64 9.57
N GLY A 34 -0.32 -4.98 9.07
CA GLY A 34 0.19 -6.35 9.04
C GLY A 34 0.93 -6.72 10.32
N THR A 35 0.91 -8.01 10.66
CA THR A 35 1.50 -8.58 11.88
C THR A 35 2.80 -9.37 11.64
N SER A 36 3.29 -9.45 10.39
CA SER A 36 4.48 -10.25 10.05
C SER A 36 5.57 -9.51 9.25
N HIS A 37 5.42 -9.29 7.94
CA HIS A 37 6.48 -8.80 7.06
C HIS A 37 5.94 -7.92 5.92
N ASP A 38 6.69 -6.86 5.58
CA ASP A 38 6.41 -6.00 4.43
C ASP A 38 6.87 -6.68 3.14
N THR A 39 5.96 -7.38 2.47
CA THR A 39 6.21 -8.13 1.23
C THR A 39 5.32 -7.62 0.10
N SER A 40 5.65 -7.97 -1.15
CA SER A 40 4.79 -7.68 -2.30
C SER A 40 3.41 -8.30 -2.18
N GLU A 41 3.33 -9.48 -1.55
CA GLU A 41 2.07 -10.12 -1.21
C GLU A 41 1.27 -9.29 -0.22
N PHE A 42 1.89 -8.83 0.86
CA PHE A 42 1.23 -7.97 1.84
C PHE A 42 0.74 -6.66 1.21
N ALA A 43 1.50 -6.05 0.29
CA ALA A 43 1.07 -4.87 -0.44
C ALA A 43 -0.16 -5.15 -1.34
N CYS A 44 -0.18 -6.30 -2.03
CA CYS A 44 -1.32 -6.71 -2.87
C CYS A 44 -2.54 -7.12 -2.03
N ASP A 45 -2.35 -7.85 -0.93
CA ASP A 45 -3.40 -8.18 0.02
C ASP A 45 -3.98 -6.91 0.64
N SER A 46 -3.13 -5.94 0.99
CA SER A 46 -3.55 -4.62 1.46
C SER A 46 -4.50 -3.94 0.47
N PHE A 47 -4.15 -3.95 -0.83
CA PHE A 47 -5.02 -3.43 -1.88
C PHE A 47 -6.30 -4.26 -2.03
N ARG A 48 -6.21 -5.59 -1.99
CA ARG A 48 -7.36 -6.50 -2.06
C ARG A 48 -8.39 -6.17 -0.98
N HIS A 49 -7.94 -6.02 0.26
CA HIS A 49 -8.79 -5.65 1.39
C HIS A 49 -9.43 -4.26 1.20
N TRP A 50 -8.68 -3.28 0.68
CA TRP A 50 -9.24 -1.98 0.33
C TRP A 50 -10.32 -2.09 -0.75
N TRP A 51 -10.04 -2.84 -1.83
CA TRP A 51 -10.94 -2.98 -2.97
C TRP A 51 -12.27 -3.62 -2.56
N TYR A 52 -12.25 -4.79 -1.91
CA TYR A 52 -13.47 -5.48 -1.49
C TYR A 52 -14.18 -4.81 -0.31
N GLY A 53 -13.44 -4.17 0.59
CA GLY A 53 -14.02 -3.46 1.73
C GLY A 53 -14.70 -2.15 1.33
N TYR A 54 -14.12 -1.43 0.36
CA TYR A 54 -14.49 -0.06 0.04
C TYR A 54 -14.53 0.21 -1.47
N GLY A 55 -13.43 -0.06 -2.18
CA GLY A 55 -13.21 0.36 -3.56
C GLY A 55 -14.33 -0.02 -4.52
N CYS A 56 -14.76 -1.29 -4.52
CA CYS A 56 -15.78 -1.80 -5.43
C CYS A 56 -17.17 -1.16 -5.22
N ARG A 57 -17.47 -0.71 -4.00
CA ARG A 57 -18.75 -0.04 -3.68
C ARG A 57 -18.70 1.46 -3.97
N ILE A 58 -17.55 2.07 -3.70
CA ILE A 58 -17.32 3.51 -3.94
C ILE A 58 -17.20 3.78 -5.44
N TYR A 59 -16.57 2.87 -6.19
CA TYR A 59 -16.27 2.99 -7.61
C TYR A 59 -16.85 1.80 -8.41
N PRO A 60 -18.17 1.60 -8.44
CA PRO A 60 -18.79 0.39 -9.01
C PRO A 60 -18.60 0.23 -10.53
N ASN A 61 -18.31 1.33 -11.22
CA ASN A 61 -18.10 1.34 -12.68
C ASN A 61 -16.61 1.50 -13.05
N ALA A 62 -15.69 1.34 -12.08
CA ALA A 62 -14.27 1.43 -12.38
C ALA A 62 -13.82 0.25 -13.24
N THR A 63 -13.20 0.56 -14.39
CA THR A 63 -12.52 -0.42 -15.24
C THR A 63 -11.02 -0.48 -14.98
N SER A 64 -10.49 0.51 -14.26
CA SER A 64 -9.07 0.60 -13.92
C SER A 64 -8.83 1.42 -12.65
N VAL A 65 -7.75 1.13 -11.93
CA VAL A 65 -7.24 1.93 -10.80
C VAL A 65 -5.81 2.39 -11.09
N LEU A 66 -5.54 3.68 -10.85
CA LEU A 66 -4.18 4.24 -10.86
C LEU A 66 -3.65 4.31 -9.42
N ILE A 67 -2.54 3.64 -9.17
CA ILE A 67 -1.80 3.71 -7.91
C ILE A 67 -0.54 4.55 -8.11
N LEU A 68 -0.43 5.61 -7.31
CA LEU A 68 0.79 6.40 -7.19
C LEU A 68 1.56 5.89 -5.97
N CYS A 69 2.74 5.33 -6.17
CA CYS A 69 3.56 4.83 -5.07
C CYS A 69 5.02 5.22 -5.24
N ASP A 70 5.76 5.19 -4.15
CA ASP A 70 7.21 5.15 -4.21
C ASP A 70 7.68 3.75 -4.66
N GLY A 71 8.99 3.55 -4.74
CA GLY A 71 9.60 2.27 -5.13
C GLY A 71 10.36 1.61 -3.98
N GLY A 72 9.65 1.32 -2.89
CA GLY A 72 10.14 0.61 -1.71
C GLY A 72 10.40 -0.89 -1.94
N GLY A 73 10.62 -1.61 -0.83
CA GLY A 73 10.95 -3.05 -0.86
C GLY A 73 9.81 -3.91 -1.40
N SER A 74 8.61 -3.74 -0.85
CA SER A 74 7.41 -4.52 -1.18
C SER A 74 6.78 -4.16 -2.53
N ASN A 75 6.94 -2.93 -3.00
CA ASN A 75 6.33 -2.42 -4.24
C ASN A 75 7.37 -2.06 -5.32
N SER A 76 8.58 -2.61 -5.25
CA SER A 76 9.70 -2.20 -6.11
C SER A 76 9.37 -2.16 -7.62
N SER A 77 9.65 -1.01 -8.25
CA SER A 77 9.58 -0.85 -9.71
C SER A 77 10.55 -1.76 -10.47
N ARG A 78 11.67 -2.17 -9.86
CA ARG A 78 12.73 -2.96 -10.50
C ARG A 78 12.48 -4.46 -10.45
N HIS A 79 11.95 -4.95 -9.33
CA HIS A 79 11.73 -6.38 -9.14
C HIS A 79 10.45 -6.84 -9.84
N TYR A 80 10.41 -8.11 -10.22
CA TYR A 80 9.27 -8.71 -10.93
C TYR A 80 8.30 -9.42 -10.00
N LEU A 81 8.69 -9.69 -8.75
CA LEU A 81 7.81 -10.34 -7.77
C LEU A 81 6.56 -9.49 -7.52
N PHE A 82 6.72 -8.17 -7.31
CA PHE A 82 5.58 -7.27 -7.16
C PHE A 82 4.68 -7.24 -8.40
N LYS A 83 5.26 -7.28 -9.60
CA LYS A 83 4.49 -7.37 -10.85
C LYS A 83 3.69 -8.68 -10.95
N GLN A 84 4.26 -9.77 -10.48
CA GLN A 84 3.59 -11.08 -10.44
C GLN A 84 2.42 -11.05 -9.47
N ASP A 85 2.64 -10.62 -8.22
CA ASP A 85 1.56 -10.53 -7.23
C ASP A 85 0.47 -9.53 -7.67
N LEU A 86 0.87 -8.42 -8.32
CA LEU A 86 -0.06 -7.45 -8.89
C LEU A 86 -0.88 -8.02 -10.04
N GLN A 87 -0.28 -8.84 -10.92
CA GLN A 87 -0.99 -9.50 -12.01
C GLN A 87 -2.03 -10.47 -11.44
N ILE A 88 -1.66 -11.31 -10.46
CA ILE A 88 -2.58 -12.22 -9.76
C ILE A 88 -3.76 -11.43 -9.16
N LEU A 89 -3.47 -10.32 -8.49
CA LEU A 89 -4.49 -9.47 -7.91
C LEU A 89 -5.41 -8.85 -8.97
N ALA A 90 -4.85 -8.31 -10.06
CA ALA A 90 -5.63 -7.73 -11.15
C ALA A 90 -6.58 -8.76 -11.78
N ASP A 91 -6.08 -9.97 -12.03
CA ASP A 91 -6.87 -11.10 -12.54
C ASP A 91 -7.99 -11.47 -11.56
N GLU A 92 -7.71 -11.51 -10.25
CA GLU A 92 -8.70 -11.84 -9.22
C GLU A 92 -9.84 -10.81 -9.15
N ILE A 93 -9.51 -9.51 -9.13
CA ILE A 93 -10.51 -8.46 -8.97
C ILE A 93 -11.19 -8.05 -10.29
N GLY A 94 -10.68 -8.53 -11.42
CA GLY A 94 -11.20 -8.22 -12.76
C GLY A 94 -11.01 -6.76 -13.20
N ILE A 95 -10.02 -6.04 -12.65
CA ILE A 95 -9.79 -4.61 -12.92
C ILE A 95 -8.33 -4.36 -13.27
N GLU A 96 -8.10 -3.52 -14.28
CA GLU A 96 -6.75 -3.07 -14.64
C GLU A 96 -6.13 -2.25 -13.51
N ILE A 97 -4.94 -2.63 -13.06
CA ILE A 97 -4.18 -1.86 -12.08
C ILE A 97 -2.96 -1.24 -12.77
N ARG A 98 -2.95 0.09 -12.85
CA ARG A 98 -1.81 0.86 -13.34
C ARG A 98 -0.99 1.37 -12.16
N ILE A 99 0.29 1.05 -12.14
CA ILE A 99 1.23 1.62 -11.18
C ILE A 99 2.00 2.74 -11.87
N ALA A 100 2.10 3.89 -11.17
CA ALA A 100 3.01 4.95 -11.53
C ALA A 100 3.92 5.27 -10.34
N HIS A 101 5.21 4.96 -10.49
CA HIS A 101 6.16 5.20 -9.41
C HIS A 101 6.68 6.62 -9.44
N TYR A 102 6.81 7.23 -8.26
CA TYR A 102 7.70 8.37 -8.08
C TYR A 102 9.15 7.91 -8.29
N PRO A 103 9.96 8.62 -9.12
CA PRO A 103 11.39 8.34 -9.23
C PRO A 103 12.10 8.46 -7.86
N PRO A 104 13.31 7.89 -7.73
CA PRO A 104 14.12 8.06 -6.53
C PRO A 104 14.23 9.53 -6.12
N TYR A 105 14.13 9.81 -4.81
CA TYR A 105 14.14 11.16 -4.22
C TYR A 105 12.94 12.05 -4.59
N CYS A 106 11.89 11.50 -5.19
CA CYS A 106 10.65 12.20 -5.51
C CYS A 106 9.46 11.80 -4.62
N SER A 107 9.64 10.95 -3.60
CA SER A 107 8.55 10.52 -2.70
C SER A 107 7.86 11.70 -2.01
N LYS A 108 8.57 12.80 -1.73
CA LYS A 108 8.00 14.05 -1.17
C LYS A 108 6.83 14.63 -1.99
N PHE A 109 6.74 14.31 -3.28
CA PHE A 109 5.66 14.74 -4.16
C PHE A 109 4.42 13.83 -4.06
N ASN A 110 4.54 12.67 -3.42
CA ASN A 110 3.41 11.82 -3.11
C ASN A 110 2.48 12.52 -2.11
N PRO A 111 1.20 12.78 -2.45
CA PRO A 111 0.29 13.49 -1.56
C PRO A 111 0.11 12.85 -0.19
N ILE A 112 0.27 11.53 -0.08
CA ILE A 112 0.11 10.80 1.19
C ILE A 112 1.09 11.31 2.27
N GLU A 113 2.30 11.71 1.87
CA GLU A 113 3.38 12.20 2.75
C GLU A 113 3.01 13.48 3.50
N HIS A 114 2.13 14.30 2.92
CA HIS A 114 1.79 15.61 3.46
C HIS A 114 0.29 15.77 3.74
N ARG A 115 -0.56 14.83 3.31
CA ARG A 115 -2.00 14.87 3.53
C ARG A 115 -2.55 13.75 4.41
N LEU A 116 -1.78 12.69 4.65
CA LEU A 116 -2.18 11.60 5.54
C LEU A 116 -1.19 11.41 6.69
N PHE A 117 0.09 11.12 6.39
CA PHE A 117 1.06 10.72 7.42
C PHE A 117 1.24 11.74 8.55
N PRO A 118 1.35 13.06 8.30
CA PRO A 118 1.51 14.03 9.39
C PRO A 118 0.29 14.10 10.32
N HIS A 119 -0.88 13.67 9.84
CA HIS A 119 -2.09 13.61 10.65
C HIS A 119 -2.14 12.33 11.49
N ILE A 120 -1.73 11.20 10.93
CA ILE A 120 -1.57 9.94 11.67
C ILE A 120 -0.51 10.10 12.76
N THR A 121 0.67 10.65 12.44
CA THR A 121 1.73 10.92 13.42
C THR A 121 1.23 11.76 14.59
N ARG A 122 0.41 12.78 14.32
CA ARG A 122 -0.20 13.60 15.38
C ARG A 122 -1.24 12.87 16.21
N ALA A 123 -2.04 11.99 15.59
CA ALA A 123 -3.01 11.17 16.33
C ALA A 123 -2.33 10.19 17.28
N CYS A 124 -1.13 9.71 16.92
CA CYS A 124 -0.33 8.82 17.75
C CYS A 124 0.62 9.54 18.73
N GLN A 125 0.73 10.88 18.65
CA GLN A 125 1.75 11.62 19.40
C GLN A 125 1.51 11.54 20.91
N GLY A 126 2.55 11.18 21.66
CA GLY A 126 2.51 11.14 23.13
C GLY A 126 1.81 9.91 23.71
N VAL A 127 1.49 8.90 22.89
CA VAL A 127 0.89 7.65 23.35
C VAL A 127 1.90 6.51 23.28
N ILE A 128 1.93 5.68 24.33
CA ILE A 128 2.74 4.46 24.36
C ILE A 128 1.97 3.39 23.58
N PHE A 129 2.60 2.80 22.57
CA PHE A 129 2.04 1.70 21.81
C PHE A 129 2.13 0.39 22.60
N SER A 130 1.16 0.17 23.48
CA SER A 130 1.11 -1.00 24.37
C SER A 130 0.43 -2.23 23.74
N SER A 131 -0.40 -2.06 22.71
CA SER A 131 -1.03 -3.16 21.98
C SER A 131 -1.44 -2.76 20.56
N LEU A 132 -1.71 -3.76 19.72
CA LEU A 132 -2.21 -3.56 18.36
C LEU A 132 -3.55 -2.81 18.34
N GLU A 133 -4.44 -3.11 19.29
CA GLU A 133 -5.73 -2.43 19.45
C GLU A 133 -5.51 -0.94 19.75
N VAL A 134 -4.59 -0.61 20.66
CA VAL A 134 -4.29 0.80 20.98
C VAL A 134 -3.78 1.55 19.74
N VAL A 135 -2.88 0.94 18.98
CA VAL A 135 -2.34 1.56 17.75
C VAL A 135 -3.43 1.77 16.71
N THR A 136 -4.25 0.75 16.45
CA THR A 136 -5.30 0.83 15.43
C THR A 136 -6.38 1.84 15.81
N ASP A 137 -6.78 1.91 17.08
CA ASP A 137 -7.73 2.89 17.60
C ASP A 137 -7.22 4.33 17.47
N LEU A 138 -5.93 4.57 17.72
CA LEU A 138 -5.33 5.90 17.57
C LEU A 138 -5.30 6.33 16.11
N ILE A 139 -4.86 5.44 15.22
CA ILE A 139 -4.82 5.73 13.78
C ILE A 139 -6.23 6.03 13.26
N ALA A 140 -7.25 5.26 13.68
CA ALA A 140 -8.64 5.46 13.29
C ALA A 140 -9.24 6.81 13.75
N LYS A 141 -8.72 7.39 14.84
CA LYS A 141 -9.13 8.73 15.34
C LYS A 141 -8.55 9.88 14.52
N THR A 142 -7.68 9.60 13.56
CA THR A 142 -7.09 10.63 12.69
C THR A 142 -8.17 11.33 11.88
N HIS A 143 -8.29 12.65 12.09
CA HIS A 143 -9.21 13.49 11.33
C HIS A 143 -8.66 14.91 11.14
N THR A 144 -9.26 15.67 10.23
CA THR A 144 -8.93 17.10 10.05
C THR A 144 -10.18 17.95 9.88
N LYS A 145 -10.06 19.25 10.14
CA LYS A 145 -11.11 20.24 9.81
C LYS A 145 -11.48 20.26 8.32
N LYS A 146 -10.59 19.77 7.44
CA LYS A 146 -10.83 19.64 5.99
C LYS A 146 -11.49 18.31 5.62
N GLY A 147 -11.96 17.53 6.59
CA GLY A 147 -12.74 16.32 6.36
C GLY A 147 -11.93 15.04 6.13
N LEU A 148 -10.63 15.02 6.45
CA LEU A 148 -9.85 13.78 6.40
C LEU A 148 -10.50 12.75 7.33
N LYS A 149 -10.70 11.53 6.84
CA LYS A 149 -11.09 10.36 7.63
C LYS A 149 -10.07 9.24 7.41
N VAL A 150 -9.85 8.41 8.43
CA VAL A 150 -8.95 7.27 8.33
C VAL A 150 -9.66 6.01 8.80
N PHE A 151 -9.60 4.97 7.97
CA PHE A 151 -10.07 3.63 8.30
C PHE A 151 -8.87 2.71 8.48
N VAL A 152 -8.97 1.80 9.45
CA VAL A 152 -7.89 0.88 9.79
C VAL A 152 -8.40 -0.55 9.70
N HIS A 153 -7.59 -1.44 9.13
CA HIS A 153 -7.85 -2.87 9.12
C HIS A 153 -6.58 -3.63 9.47
N VAL A 154 -6.71 -4.66 10.30
CA VAL A 154 -5.61 -5.56 10.63
C VAL A 154 -5.65 -6.74 9.68
N ILE A 155 -4.52 -7.04 9.04
CA ILE A 155 -4.34 -8.24 8.23
C ILE A 155 -3.48 -9.20 9.03
N ASP A 156 -4.14 -10.12 9.73
CA ASP A 156 -3.47 -11.15 10.51
C ASP A 156 -3.15 -12.36 9.63
N LYS A 157 -2.06 -12.22 8.88
CA LYS A 157 -1.54 -13.24 7.97
C LYS A 157 -0.02 -13.22 8.02
N VAL A 158 0.58 -14.42 8.04
CA VAL A 158 2.03 -14.57 7.95
C VAL A 158 2.45 -14.55 6.48
N TYR A 159 3.28 -13.59 6.12
CA TYR A 159 3.89 -13.45 4.81
C TYR A 159 5.34 -13.94 4.82
N GLU A 160 5.67 -14.83 3.88
CA GLU A 160 7.02 -15.37 3.73
C GLU A 160 7.98 -14.37 3.07
N THR A 161 9.14 -14.18 3.68
CA THR A 161 10.22 -13.37 3.09
C THR A 161 11.06 -14.20 2.12
N GLY A 162 11.72 -13.55 1.15
CA GLY A 162 12.67 -14.22 0.26
C GLY A 162 12.01 -15.02 -0.88
N ARG A 163 10.69 -14.90 -1.06
CA ARG A 163 9.97 -15.42 -2.23
C ARG A 163 10.67 -14.96 -3.52
N LYS A 164 10.77 -15.86 -4.48
CA LYS A 164 11.29 -15.58 -5.82
C LYS A 164 10.13 -15.50 -6.81
N VAL A 165 10.32 -14.66 -7.83
CA VAL A 165 9.41 -14.65 -8.98
C VAL A 165 9.46 -16.01 -9.67
N ALA A 166 8.32 -16.49 -10.16
CA ALA A 166 8.25 -17.72 -10.95
C ALA A 166 9.14 -17.58 -12.20
N GLU A 167 9.85 -18.66 -12.56
CA GLU A 167 10.80 -18.64 -13.68
C GLU A 167 10.12 -18.29 -15.01
N THR A 168 8.89 -18.77 -15.20
CA THR A 168 8.08 -18.53 -16.41
C THR A 168 7.42 -17.15 -16.45
N PHE A 169 7.36 -16.43 -15.33
CA PHE A 169 6.59 -15.18 -15.26
C PHE A 169 7.08 -14.15 -16.27
N LYS A 170 8.40 -14.00 -16.47
CA LYS A 170 8.93 -12.99 -17.40
C LYS A 170 8.59 -13.27 -18.87
N SER A 171 8.45 -14.53 -19.27
CA SER A 171 8.07 -14.92 -20.63
C SER A 171 6.56 -14.84 -20.85
N GLU A 172 5.77 -15.00 -19.79
CA GLU A 172 4.30 -15.11 -19.87
C GLU A 172 3.56 -13.86 -19.36
N MET A 173 4.28 -12.91 -18.77
CA MET A 173 3.66 -11.73 -18.13
C MET A 173 2.85 -10.92 -19.13
N ARG A 174 1.65 -10.53 -18.69
CA ARG A 174 0.76 -9.60 -19.42
C ARG A 174 0.98 -8.15 -19.03
N ILE A 175 1.99 -7.89 -18.20
CA ILE A 175 2.34 -6.54 -17.74
C ILE A 175 2.70 -5.68 -18.95
N VAL A 176 1.94 -4.60 -19.13
CA VAL A 176 2.18 -3.62 -20.19
C VAL A 176 2.94 -2.44 -19.61
N PHE A 177 4.20 -2.27 -20.00
CA PHE A 177 5.00 -1.11 -19.63
C PHE A 177 4.55 0.13 -20.41
N ASP A 178 4.54 1.28 -19.73
CA ASP A 178 4.13 2.54 -20.36
C ASP A 178 5.17 3.04 -21.35
N LYS A 179 4.73 3.78 -22.38
CA LYS A 179 5.64 4.42 -23.36
C LYS A 179 6.55 5.47 -22.72
N ILE A 180 6.04 6.19 -21.72
CA ILE A 180 6.75 7.22 -20.98
C ILE A 180 7.13 6.64 -19.63
N LEU A 181 8.42 6.69 -19.29
CA LEU A 181 8.97 6.17 -18.03
C LEU A 181 8.66 4.65 -17.81
N PRO A 182 8.90 3.75 -18.79
CA PRO A 182 8.58 2.32 -18.71
C PRO A 182 9.21 1.59 -17.53
N LYS A 183 10.36 2.07 -17.03
CA LYS A 183 11.02 1.49 -15.86
C LYS A 183 10.18 1.65 -14.58
N TRP A 184 9.34 2.67 -14.53
CA TRP A 184 8.58 3.08 -13.35
C TRP A 184 7.09 2.82 -13.51
N ASN A 185 6.58 2.84 -14.74
CA ASN A 185 5.15 2.84 -14.97
C ASN A 185 4.74 1.65 -15.82
N TYR A 186 3.75 0.92 -15.33
CA TYR A 186 3.28 -0.31 -15.96
C TYR A 186 1.86 -0.66 -15.51
N ARG A 187 1.23 -1.57 -16.25
CA ARG A 187 -0.18 -1.92 -16.10
C ARG A 187 -0.32 -3.43 -16.01
N ALA A 188 -0.95 -3.91 -14.95
CA ALA A 188 -1.45 -5.28 -14.85
C ALA A 188 -2.86 -5.29 -15.42
N ILE A 189 -3.06 -6.04 -16.51
CA ILE A 189 -4.34 -6.13 -17.22
C ILE A 189 -4.96 -7.49 -16.89
N PRO A 190 -6.20 -7.53 -16.38
CA PRO A 190 -6.86 -8.77 -16.01
C PRO A 190 -7.00 -9.72 -17.20
N ILE A 191 -6.97 -11.03 -16.92
CA ILE A 191 -7.42 -12.07 -17.83
C ILE A 191 -8.96 -12.05 -17.84
N ASN A 192 -9.53 -11.38 -18.84
CA ASN A 192 -10.97 -11.45 -19.14
C ASN A 192 -11.44 -12.89 -19.41
#